data_AF-A0A354X5P7-F1
#
_entry.id   AF-A0A354X5P7-F1
#
_cell.length_a   1.000
_cell.length_b   1.000
_cell.length_c   1.000
_cell.angle_alpha   90.00
_cell.angle_beta   90.00
_cell.angle_gamma   90.00
#
_symmetry.space_group_name_H-M   'P 1'
#
loop_
_entity.id
_entity.type
_entity.pdbx_description
1 polymer ?
#
loop_
_entity_poly.entity_id
_entity_poly.type
_entity_poly.pdbx_seq_one_letter_code
_entity_poly.pdbx_strand_id
1 'polypeptide(L)'
;MKKNLLLWIFCLSGLLISCDKNQETFDFPVTLRAVKMVKNGDVRMFIGGKEQFDHAVLSKFTDTDFFKKQEENLSGTMSFESADNVVFNSNESLPFSVKKENDVFLFYSSNSVITDNEYEGAQRFKFLKYRAPSEPLPSGKYRTSELRIGRGDYHSIELSYMAYEYHTSALSRYSGTVFNELNGDLSFLGDRDTLAVQSYKIHYK
;
A
#
# COMPACT_ATOMS: atom_id res chain seq x y z
N MET A 1 8.28 35.19 -51.06
CA MET A 1 7.23 34.88 -50.05
C MET A 1 7.00 33.37 -49.80
N LYS A 2 7.86 32.44 -50.25
CA LYS A 2 7.64 30.99 -50.05
C LYS A 2 8.40 30.35 -48.87
N LYS A 3 9.42 31.03 -48.32
CA LYS A 3 10.24 30.49 -47.21
C LYS A 3 9.56 30.57 -45.83
N ASN A 4 8.64 31.51 -45.62
CA ASN A 4 7.95 31.65 -44.33
C ASN A 4 6.81 30.63 -44.19
N LEU A 5 6.22 30.14 -45.28
CA LEU A 5 5.08 29.21 -45.24
C LEU A 5 5.49 27.82 -44.72
N LEU A 6 6.70 27.36 -45.05
CA LEU A 6 7.24 26.07 -44.58
C LEU A 6 7.53 26.06 -43.07
N LEU A 7 7.93 27.21 -42.50
CA LEU A 7 8.22 27.32 -41.07
C LEU A 7 6.93 27.24 -40.23
N TRP A 8 5.83 27.83 -40.72
CA TRP A 8 4.53 27.76 -40.05
C TRP A 8 3.92 26.37 -40.10
N ILE A 9 4.09 25.63 -41.20
CA ILE A 9 3.62 24.24 -41.30
C ILE A 9 4.37 23.34 -40.31
N PHE A 10 5.68 23.53 -40.14
CA PHE A 10 6.48 22.74 -39.20
C PHE A 10 6.15 23.04 -37.73
N CYS A 11 5.84 24.30 -37.39
CA CYS A 11 5.37 24.67 -36.05
C CYS A 11 3.94 24.16 -35.75
N LEU A 12 3.06 24.09 -36.75
CA LEU A 12 1.69 23.60 -36.57
C LEU A 12 1.63 22.06 -36.44
N SER A 13 2.50 21.33 -37.13
CA SER A 13 2.62 19.87 -36.98
C SER A 13 3.21 19.42 -35.64
N GLY A 14 4.04 20.26 -35.00
CA GLY A 14 4.57 19.97 -33.66
C GLY A 14 3.54 20.12 -32.54
N LEU A 15 2.50 20.94 -32.74
CA LEU A 15 1.43 21.16 -31.76
C LEU A 15 0.37 20.04 -31.77
N LEU A 16 0.20 19.33 -32.89
CA LEU A 16 -0.78 18.24 -33.01
C LEU A 16 -0.28 16.88 -32.49
N ILE A 17 1.02 16.73 -32.24
CA ILE A 17 1.62 15.48 -31.69
C ILE A 17 1.75 15.58 -30.15
N SER A 18 1.43 16.73 -29.56
CA SER A 18 1.56 16.99 -28.12
C SER A 18 0.20 17.01 -27.42
N CYS A 19 -0.61 15.95 -27.55
CA CYS A 19 -1.62 15.54 -26.54
C CYS A 19 -2.44 14.35 -27.02
N ASP A 20 -1.81 13.19 -27.17
CA ASP A 20 -2.52 11.92 -27.03
C ASP A 20 -2.16 11.31 -25.67
N LYS A 21 -2.51 12.04 -24.61
CA LYS A 21 -2.86 11.35 -23.37
C LYS A 21 -4.29 10.90 -23.58
N ASN A 22 -4.45 9.69 -24.12
CA ASN A 22 -5.69 8.93 -23.96
C ASN A 22 -5.96 8.81 -22.45
N GLN A 23 -6.59 9.83 -21.87
CA GLN A 23 -7.21 9.70 -20.57
C GLN A 23 -8.35 8.71 -20.79
N GLU A 24 -8.20 7.49 -20.27
CA GLU A 24 -9.32 6.58 -20.12
C GLU A 24 -10.44 7.34 -19.42
N THR A 25 -11.52 7.62 -20.14
CA THR A 25 -12.72 8.23 -19.58
C THR A 25 -13.51 7.14 -18.87
N PHE A 26 -13.67 7.29 -17.56
CA PHE A 26 -14.47 6.42 -16.72
C PHE A 26 -15.71 7.16 -16.23
N ASP A 27 -16.85 6.48 -16.26
CA ASP A 27 -18.10 6.99 -15.70
C ASP A 27 -18.20 6.60 -14.23
N PHE A 28 -18.32 7.61 -13.36
CA PHE A 28 -18.51 7.43 -11.91
C PHE A 28 -20.00 7.62 -11.55
N PRO A 29 -20.50 6.95 -10.49
CA PRO A 29 -19.77 6.18 -9.50
C PRO A 29 -19.44 4.74 -9.94
N VAL A 30 -18.33 4.20 -9.41
CA VAL A 30 -17.92 2.81 -9.61
C VAL A 30 -17.78 2.13 -8.26
N THR A 31 -18.26 0.90 -8.10
CA THR A 31 -18.06 0.11 -6.87
C THR A 31 -17.48 -1.23 -7.22
N LEU A 32 -16.29 -1.51 -6.68
CA LEU A 32 -15.63 -2.80 -6.78
C LEU A 32 -15.85 -3.60 -5.50
N ARG A 33 -15.97 -4.92 -5.62
CA ARG A 33 -16.12 -5.86 -4.52
C ARG A 33 -14.88 -6.73 -4.41
N ALA A 34 -14.45 -7.00 -3.18
CA ALA A 34 -13.39 -7.98 -2.96
C ALA A 34 -13.89 -9.37 -3.40
N VAL A 35 -13.25 -9.95 -4.41
CA VAL A 35 -13.66 -11.25 -4.99
C VAL A 35 -12.70 -12.38 -4.64
N LYS A 36 -11.42 -12.07 -4.40
CA LYS A 36 -10.40 -13.06 -4.07
C LYS A 36 -9.26 -12.45 -3.26
N MET A 37 -8.76 -13.18 -2.27
CA MET A 37 -7.46 -12.95 -1.67
C MET A 37 -6.54 -14.11 -2.03
N VAL A 38 -5.30 -13.81 -2.40
CA VAL A 38 -4.30 -14.82 -2.79
C VAL A 38 -3.02 -14.56 -2.02
N LYS A 39 -2.42 -15.62 -1.46
CA LYS A 39 -1.05 -15.56 -0.92
C LYS A 39 -0.07 -15.16 -2.02
N ASN A 40 0.79 -14.20 -1.71
CA ASN A 40 1.86 -13.76 -2.58
C ASN A 40 3.20 -14.26 -2.06
N GLY A 41 3.50 -15.53 -2.36
CA GLY A 41 4.67 -16.25 -1.84
C GLY A 41 4.46 -16.82 -0.44
N ASP A 42 5.51 -17.44 0.08
CA ASP A 42 5.54 -18.03 1.43
C ASP A 42 5.75 -16.96 2.52
N VAL A 43 5.56 -17.36 3.77
CA VAL A 43 5.90 -16.51 4.93
C VAL A 43 7.40 -16.27 4.95
N ARG A 44 7.80 -15.01 5.03
CA ARG A 44 9.19 -14.57 5.16
C ARG A 44 9.47 -14.20 6.61
N MET A 45 10.61 -14.61 7.15
CA MET A 45 11.01 -14.28 8.51
C MET A 45 12.38 -13.62 8.55
N PHE A 46 12.53 -12.62 9.41
CA PHE A 46 13.74 -11.84 9.58
C PHE A 46 14.12 -11.84 11.05
N ILE A 47 15.41 -12.07 11.33
CA ILE A 47 15.99 -11.96 12.66
C ILE A 47 17.14 -10.95 12.57
N GLY A 48 17.10 -9.88 13.37
CA GLY A 48 18.11 -8.82 13.31
C GLY A 48 18.29 -8.23 11.90
N GLY A 49 17.18 -8.03 11.19
CA GLY A 49 17.18 -7.49 9.83
C GLY A 49 17.56 -8.47 8.73
N LYS A 50 17.97 -9.70 9.06
CA LYS A 50 18.41 -10.71 8.08
C LYS A 50 17.34 -11.76 7.86
N GLU A 51 17.01 -11.97 6.59
CA GLU A 51 16.06 -13.00 6.19
C GLU A 51 16.58 -14.41 6.55
N GLN A 52 15.67 -15.23 7.07
CA GLN A 52 15.92 -16.61 7.47
C GLN A 52 15.25 -17.54 6.46
N PHE A 53 16.01 -18.50 5.96
CA PHE A 53 15.56 -19.47 4.96
C PHE A 53 15.44 -20.90 5.52
N ASP A 54 15.78 -21.11 6.79
CA ASP A 54 15.62 -22.42 7.44
C ASP A 54 14.13 -22.72 7.65
N HIS A 55 13.59 -23.64 6.86
CA HIS A 55 12.19 -24.04 6.89
C HIS A 55 11.73 -24.57 8.25
N ALA A 56 12.60 -25.24 9.02
CA ALA A 56 12.23 -25.79 10.33
C ALA A 56 12.14 -24.69 11.39
N VAL A 57 12.94 -23.64 11.27
CA VAL A 57 12.83 -22.45 12.12
C VAL A 57 11.61 -21.63 11.71
N LEU A 58 11.39 -21.42 10.41
CA LEU A 58 10.21 -20.75 9.87
C LEU A 58 8.93 -21.41 10.37
N SER A 59 8.77 -22.73 10.19
CA SER A 59 7.54 -23.43 10.58
C SER A 59 7.23 -23.29 12.08
N LYS A 60 8.24 -23.29 12.95
CA LYS A 60 8.03 -23.10 14.40
C LYS A 60 7.48 -21.72 14.76
N PHE A 61 7.83 -20.70 13.97
CA PHE A 61 7.39 -19.32 14.20
C PHE A 61 6.11 -18.97 13.44
N THR A 62 5.90 -19.54 12.26
CA THR A 62 4.85 -19.13 11.32
C THR A 62 3.66 -20.08 11.27
N ASP A 63 3.78 -21.29 11.84
CA ASP A 63 2.65 -22.22 12.01
C ASP A 63 1.76 -21.79 13.18
N THR A 64 1.34 -20.53 13.15
CA THR A 64 0.42 -19.94 14.11
C THR A 64 -0.96 -19.85 13.46
N ASP A 65 -2.00 -20.03 14.27
CA ASP A 65 -3.39 -19.81 13.86
C ASP A 65 -3.60 -18.42 13.23
N PHE A 66 -2.76 -17.45 13.59
CA PHE A 66 -2.86 -16.07 13.12
C PHE A 66 -2.75 -15.99 11.60
N PHE A 67 -1.71 -16.53 10.98
CA PHE A 67 -1.53 -16.46 9.53
C PHE A 67 -2.57 -17.30 8.77
N LYS A 68 -2.98 -18.45 9.34
CA LYS A 68 -4.01 -19.32 8.76
C LYS A 68 -5.37 -18.65 8.67
N LYS A 69 -5.77 -17.92 9.72
CA LYS A 69 -7.09 -17.27 9.83
C LYS A 69 -7.28 -16.04 8.92
N GLN A 70 -6.21 -15.51 8.30
CA GLN A 70 -6.33 -14.32 7.44
C GLN A 70 -7.10 -14.59 6.14
N GLU A 71 -7.10 -15.84 5.66
CA GLU A 71 -7.80 -16.20 4.42
C GLU A 71 -9.33 -16.31 4.59
N GLU A 72 -9.82 -16.43 5.83
CA GLU A 72 -11.19 -16.85 6.10
C GLU A 72 -12.24 -15.74 6.11
N ASN A 73 -11.87 -14.46 5.91
CA ASN A 73 -12.81 -13.33 6.02
C ASN A 73 -12.67 -12.30 4.89
N LEU A 74 -12.77 -12.73 3.63
CA LEU A 74 -12.79 -11.81 2.51
C LEU A 74 -14.17 -11.17 2.34
N SER A 75 -14.35 -9.98 2.90
CA SER A 75 -15.48 -9.12 2.58
C SER A 75 -15.00 -7.68 2.48
N GLY A 76 -15.49 -6.96 1.48
CA GLY A 76 -15.25 -5.54 1.38
C GLY A 76 -15.61 -4.92 0.05
N THR A 77 -15.76 -3.61 0.06
CA THR A 77 -16.10 -2.80 -1.11
C THR A 77 -15.13 -1.64 -1.25
N MET A 78 -14.99 -1.17 -2.49
CA MET A 78 -14.21 0.01 -2.85
C MET A 78 -15.11 0.86 -3.76
N SER A 79 -15.72 1.90 -3.20
CA SER A 79 -16.68 2.75 -3.90
C SER A 79 -16.04 4.08 -4.27
N PHE A 80 -15.85 4.31 -5.57
CA PHE A 80 -15.38 5.55 -6.14
C PHE A 80 -16.57 6.43 -6.55
N GLU A 81 -16.73 7.56 -5.88
CA GLU A 81 -17.68 8.62 -6.32
C GLU A 81 -17.08 9.47 -7.44
N SER A 82 -15.75 9.48 -7.54
CA SER A 82 -14.98 10.21 -8.54
C SER A 82 -13.60 9.55 -8.71
N ALA A 83 -12.82 9.99 -9.71
CA ALA A 83 -11.48 9.46 -9.95
C ALA A 83 -10.51 9.65 -8.77
N ASP A 84 -10.74 10.68 -7.96
CA ASP A 84 -9.87 11.17 -6.90
C ASP A 84 -10.33 10.80 -5.48
N ASN A 85 -11.47 10.12 -5.31
CA ASN A 85 -11.99 9.73 -3.99
C ASN A 85 -12.53 8.30 -3.97
N VAL A 86 -12.28 7.60 -2.86
CA VAL A 86 -12.77 6.24 -2.66
C VAL A 86 -13.18 6.00 -1.20
N VAL A 87 -14.25 5.24 -1.00
CA VAL A 87 -14.65 4.74 0.32
C VAL A 87 -14.40 3.25 0.38
N PHE A 88 -13.64 2.80 1.38
CA PHE A 88 -13.39 1.38 1.62
C PHE A 88 -14.39 0.84 2.64
N ASN A 89 -15.21 -0.12 2.24
CA ASN A 89 -16.32 -0.64 3.04
C ASN A 89 -17.34 0.46 3.38
N SER A 90 -18.64 0.14 3.29
CA SER A 90 -19.72 1.09 3.60
C SER A 90 -19.68 1.68 5.02
N ASN A 91 -18.84 1.12 5.91
CA ASN A 91 -18.76 1.51 7.32
C ASN A 91 -17.56 2.42 7.63
N GLU A 92 -16.61 2.62 6.70
CA GLU A 92 -15.59 3.67 6.88
C GLU A 92 -16.24 5.02 6.56
N SER A 93 -16.30 5.91 7.56
CA SER A 93 -17.08 7.16 7.49
C SER A 93 -16.44 8.27 6.66
N LEU A 94 -15.15 8.14 6.30
CA LEU A 94 -14.40 9.17 5.59
C LEU A 94 -13.76 8.60 4.33
N PRO A 95 -13.87 9.30 3.18
CA PRO A 95 -13.22 8.88 1.96
C PRO A 95 -11.69 8.97 2.07
N PHE A 96 -11.02 8.13 1.31
CA PHE A 96 -9.60 8.22 1.00
C PHE A 96 -9.45 9.06 -0.27
N SER A 97 -8.45 9.92 -0.29
CA SER A 97 -8.03 10.58 -1.54
C SER A 97 -7.21 9.59 -2.38
N VAL A 98 -7.38 9.66 -3.70
CA VAL A 98 -6.81 8.74 -4.67
C VAL A 98 -5.81 9.50 -5.54
N LYS A 99 -4.58 9.01 -5.61
CA LYS A 99 -3.60 9.44 -6.61
C LYS A 99 -3.29 8.25 -7.52
N LYS A 100 -3.68 8.35 -8.80
CA LYS A 100 -3.39 7.35 -9.84
C LYS A 100 -2.15 7.77 -10.63
N GLU A 101 -1.15 6.89 -10.70
CA GLU A 101 0.04 7.04 -11.53
C GLU A 101 0.19 5.78 -12.40
N ASN A 102 -0.15 5.88 -13.68
CA ASN A 102 -0.27 4.72 -14.58
C ASN A 102 -1.24 3.67 -14.02
N ASP A 103 -0.78 2.43 -13.80
CA ASP A 103 -1.55 1.34 -13.22
C ASP A 103 -1.53 1.35 -11.68
N VAL A 104 -0.86 2.32 -11.03
CA VAL A 104 -0.69 2.34 -9.58
C VAL A 104 -1.68 3.30 -8.93
N PHE A 105 -2.40 2.83 -7.92
CA PHE A 105 -3.30 3.61 -7.08
C PHE A 105 -2.73 3.78 -5.67
N LEU A 106 -2.58 5.03 -5.25
CA LEU A 106 -2.21 5.42 -3.89
C LEU A 106 -3.44 5.98 -3.19
N PHE A 107 -3.86 5.36 -2.10
CA PHE A 107 -5.03 5.75 -1.33
C PHE A 107 -4.60 6.33 0.01
N TYR A 108 -4.85 7.62 0.23
CA TYR A 108 -4.47 8.32 1.47
C TYR A 108 -5.68 8.54 2.35
N SER A 109 -5.61 8.08 3.61
CA SER A 109 -6.70 8.29 4.56
C SER A 109 -6.85 9.77 4.87
N SER A 110 -8.11 10.23 4.98
CA SER A 110 -8.42 11.58 5.48
C SER A 110 -8.03 11.75 6.96
N ASN A 111 -8.01 10.66 7.73
CA ASN A 111 -7.56 10.68 9.12
C ASN A 111 -6.04 10.79 9.19
N SER A 112 -5.57 11.70 10.04
CA SER A 112 -4.15 11.77 10.39
C SER A 112 -3.88 11.05 11.72
N VAL A 113 -2.78 10.31 11.76
CA VAL A 113 -2.24 9.64 12.94
C VAL A 113 -1.04 10.44 13.42
N ILE A 114 -0.99 10.71 14.72
CA ILE A 114 0.19 11.27 15.38
C ILE A 114 1.04 10.09 15.85
N THR A 115 2.26 10.00 15.35
CA THR A 115 3.23 8.97 15.68
C THR A 115 4.47 9.59 16.32
N ASP A 116 5.09 8.84 17.21
CA ASP A 116 6.34 9.21 17.86
C ASP A 116 7.44 8.31 17.31
N ASN A 117 8.60 8.86 16.93
CA ASN A 117 9.70 8.06 16.39
C ASN A 117 10.22 7.01 17.38
N GLU A 118 9.97 7.22 18.69
CA GLU A 118 10.49 6.40 19.78
C GLU A 118 9.50 5.33 20.31
N TYR A 119 8.23 5.34 19.90
CA TYR A 119 7.24 4.39 20.44
C TYR A 119 7.23 3.07 19.66
N GLU A 120 7.13 1.92 20.35
CA GLU A 120 7.04 0.59 19.73
C GLU A 120 5.90 0.48 18.71
N GLY A 121 4.80 1.21 18.94
CA GLY A 121 3.67 1.33 18.00
C GLY A 121 3.99 2.07 16.69
N ALA A 122 5.08 2.83 16.62
CA ALA A 122 5.57 3.47 15.40
C ALA A 122 6.52 2.57 14.61
N GLN A 123 7.17 1.59 15.25
CA GLN A 123 8.02 0.62 14.57
C GLN A 123 7.24 -0.21 13.54
N ARG A 124 5.93 -0.41 13.74
CA ARG A 124 5.08 -1.10 12.75
C ARG A 124 5.00 -0.42 11.39
N PHE A 125 5.30 0.87 11.32
CA PHE A 125 5.37 1.59 10.04
C PHE A 125 6.76 1.51 9.39
N LYS A 126 7.82 1.16 10.13
CA LYS A 126 9.20 1.14 9.63
C LYS A 126 9.48 -0.02 8.67
N PHE A 127 8.70 -1.08 8.70
CA PHE A 127 8.75 -2.16 7.71
C PHE A 127 7.77 -1.95 6.55
N LEU A 128 6.99 -0.87 6.49
CA LEU A 128 6.15 -0.59 5.32
C LEU A 128 6.97 0.10 4.25
N LYS A 129 6.84 -0.38 3.01
CA LYS A 129 7.52 0.15 1.83
C LYS A 129 6.97 1.52 1.43
N TYR A 130 5.64 1.66 1.42
CA TYR A 130 4.97 2.92 1.06
C TYR A 130 4.49 3.63 2.30
N ARG A 131 4.79 4.92 2.42
CA ARG A 131 4.37 5.78 3.54
C ARG A 131 3.85 7.10 3.02
N ALA A 132 2.79 7.61 3.64
CA ALA A 132 2.37 8.97 3.40
C ALA A 132 3.46 9.95 3.88
N PRO A 133 3.54 11.16 3.29
CA PRO A 133 4.39 12.21 3.82
C PRO A 133 4.08 12.47 5.30
N SER A 134 5.13 12.69 6.09
CA SER A 134 5.01 13.03 7.50
C SER A 134 5.31 14.50 7.75
N GLU A 135 4.50 15.14 8.57
CA GLU A 135 4.66 16.52 9.02
C GLU A 135 5.19 16.51 10.47
N PRO A 136 6.35 17.13 10.76
CA PRO A 136 6.84 17.24 12.13
C PRO A 136 5.95 18.18 12.96
N LEU A 137 5.72 17.82 14.22
CA LEU A 137 4.99 18.62 15.19
C LEU A 137 5.95 19.23 16.22
N PRO A 138 5.62 20.39 16.83
CA PRO A 138 6.45 21.03 17.85
C PRO A 138 6.81 20.14 19.06
N SER A 139 6.02 19.09 19.31
CA SER A 139 6.24 18.11 20.37
C SER A 139 7.31 17.06 20.05
N GLY A 140 7.97 17.12 18.88
CA GLY A 140 8.90 16.08 18.40
C GLY A 140 8.21 14.88 17.76
N LYS A 141 6.87 14.87 17.74
CA LYS A 141 6.03 13.85 17.09
C LYS A 141 5.85 14.18 15.61
N TYR A 142 5.30 13.24 14.86
CA TYR A 142 4.98 13.40 13.45
C TYR A 142 3.50 13.13 13.20
N ARG A 143 2.88 13.92 12.34
CA ARG A 143 1.56 13.65 11.78
C ARG A 143 1.73 12.97 10.42
N THR A 144 1.05 11.86 10.20
CA THR A 144 1.03 11.14 8.91
C THR A 144 -0.37 10.59 8.65
N SER A 145 -0.67 10.10 7.46
CA SER A 145 -1.88 9.33 7.17
C SER A 145 -1.57 7.87 6.85
N GLU A 146 -2.60 7.03 6.86
CA GLU A 146 -2.53 5.69 6.29
C GLU A 146 -2.41 5.80 4.76
N LEU A 147 -1.55 4.96 4.18
CA LEU A 147 -1.40 4.82 2.74
C LEU A 147 -1.65 3.37 2.35
N ARG A 148 -2.68 3.14 1.52
CA ARG A 148 -2.93 1.85 0.86
C ARG A 148 -2.44 1.91 -0.58
N ILE A 149 -2.01 0.76 -1.11
CA ILE A 149 -1.46 0.64 -2.46
C ILE A 149 -2.19 -0.43 -3.26
N GLY A 150 -2.66 -0.05 -4.44
CA GLY A 150 -3.32 -0.94 -5.40
C GLY A 150 -2.69 -0.85 -6.78
N ARG A 151 -2.90 -1.88 -7.61
CA ARG A 151 -2.55 -1.87 -9.04
C ARG A 151 -3.72 -2.29 -9.91
N GLY A 152 -3.90 -1.66 -11.08
CA GLY A 152 -4.95 -1.96 -12.05
C GLY A 152 -5.60 -0.71 -12.64
N ASP A 153 -6.93 -0.73 -12.75
CA ASP A 153 -7.77 0.35 -13.27
C ASP A 153 -9.09 0.44 -12.47
N TYR A 154 -10.02 1.32 -12.85
CA TYR A 154 -11.29 1.45 -12.11
C TYR A 154 -12.28 0.29 -12.34
N HIS A 155 -11.98 -0.71 -13.19
CA HIS A 155 -12.75 -1.96 -13.31
C HIS A 155 -12.17 -3.08 -12.44
N SER A 156 -10.86 -3.08 -12.20
CA SER A 156 -10.23 -4.08 -11.34
C SER A 156 -8.97 -3.55 -10.67
N ILE A 157 -8.92 -3.68 -9.34
CA ILE A 157 -7.78 -3.24 -8.53
C ILE A 157 -7.29 -4.40 -7.67
N GLU A 158 -5.99 -4.64 -7.69
CA GLU A 158 -5.30 -5.55 -6.79
C GLU A 158 -4.64 -4.74 -5.65
N LEU A 159 -5.22 -4.80 -4.45
CA LEU A 159 -4.61 -4.22 -3.25
C LEU A 159 -3.52 -5.14 -2.70
N SER A 160 -2.41 -4.54 -2.28
CA SER A 160 -1.41 -5.27 -1.50
C SER A 160 -1.82 -5.29 -0.04
N TYR A 161 -1.77 -6.47 0.56
CA TYR A 161 -2.15 -6.72 1.94
C TYR A 161 -1.09 -7.58 2.61
N MET A 162 -0.84 -7.33 3.88
CA MET A 162 0.24 -7.98 4.60
C MET A 162 -0.21 -8.29 6.01
N ALA A 163 -0.02 -9.54 6.42
CA ALA A 163 -0.10 -9.93 7.82
C ALA A 163 1.32 -10.03 8.37
N TYR A 164 1.51 -9.58 9.61
CA TYR A 164 2.81 -9.58 10.25
C TYR A 164 2.71 -10.03 11.71
N GLU A 165 3.78 -10.66 12.19
CA GLU A 165 4.06 -10.87 13.61
C GLU A 165 5.45 -10.32 13.91
N TYR A 166 5.53 -9.41 14.89
CA TYR A 166 6.75 -8.75 15.30
C TYR A 166 7.02 -9.02 16.78
N HIS A 167 8.21 -9.51 17.08
CA HIS A 167 8.66 -9.88 18.42
C HIS A 167 9.89 -9.04 18.75
N THR A 168 9.79 -8.21 19.79
CA THR A 168 10.93 -7.46 20.30
C THR A 168 11.69 -8.27 21.34
N SER A 169 12.99 -8.01 21.47
CA SER A 169 13.82 -8.53 22.55
C SER A 169 13.31 -8.19 23.97
N ALA A 170 12.44 -7.20 24.11
CA ALA A 170 11.79 -6.78 25.35
C ALA A 170 10.51 -7.59 25.72
N LEU A 171 10.27 -8.74 25.05
CA LEU A 171 9.12 -9.65 25.22
C LEU A 171 7.77 -9.15 24.69
N SER A 172 7.73 -8.01 23.97
CA SER A 172 6.50 -7.54 23.33
C SER A 172 6.25 -8.31 22.02
N ARG A 173 5.04 -8.87 21.87
CA ARG A 173 4.56 -9.49 20.62
C ARG A 173 3.46 -8.64 20.03
N TYR A 174 3.63 -8.25 18.77
CA TYR A 174 2.64 -7.51 18.00
C TYR A 174 2.27 -8.31 16.77
N SER A 175 1.00 -8.65 16.63
CA SER A 175 0.46 -9.18 15.38
C SER A 175 -0.53 -8.18 14.79
N GLY A 176 -0.62 -8.16 13.46
CA GLY A 176 -1.53 -7.25 12.79
C GLY A 176 -1.54 -7.43 11.29
N THR A 177 -2.42 -6.67 10.66
CA THR A 177 -2.56 -6.63 9.21
C THR A 177 -2.59 -5.21 8.70
N VAL A 178 -2.15 -5.02 7.45
CA VAL A 178 -2.03 -3.70 6.83
C VAL A 178 -2.11 -3.81 5.31
N PHE A 179 -2.73 -2.83 4.66
CA PHE A 179 -2.79 -2.74 3.20
C PHE A 179 -1.51 -2.09 2.63
N ASN A 180 -0.40 -2.82 2.63
CA ASN A 180 0.88 -2.31 2.14
C ASN A 180 1.81 -3.47 1.67
N GLU A 181 3.02 -3.11 1.27
CA GLU A 181 4.11 -4.04 0.96
C GLU A 181 5.23 -3.94 2.00
N LEU A 182 5.98 -5.03 2.17
CA LEU A 182 7.18 -5.06 3.01
C LEU A 182 8.29 -4.18 2.42
N ASN A 183 8.91 -3.34 3.24
CA ASN A 183 10.14 -2.61 2.93
C ASN A 183 11.32 -3.58 2.94
N GLY A 184 12.18 -3.52 1.92
CA GLY A 184 13.38 -4.36 1.87
C GLY A 184 14.45 -3.96 2.90
N ASP A 185 14.43 -2.71 3.36
CA ASP A 185 15.34 -2.25 4.42
C ASP A 185 14.73 -2.49 5.80
N LEU A 186 15.31 -3.45 6.51
CA LEU A 186 14.93 -3.87 7.86
C LEU A 186 16.06 -3.64 8.86
N SER A 187 17.00 -2.74 8.57
CA SER A 187 18.12 -2.37 9.44
C SER A 187 17.71 -1.79 10.80
N PHE A 188 16.44 -1.39 10.96
CA PHE A 188 15.89 -0.91 12.22
C PHE A 188 15.61 -2.01 13.25
N LEU A 189 15.56 -3.27 12.81
CA LEU A 189 15.36 -4.41 13.71
C LEU A 189 16.60 -4.59 14.58
N GLY A 190 16.43 -4.62 15.90
CA GLY A 190 17.52 -4.97 16.80
C GLY A 190 17.98 -6.42 16.56
N ASP A 191 19.22 -6.73 16.95
CA ASP A 191 19.89 -8.00 16.62
C ASP A 191 19.11 -9.28 16.99
N ARG A 192 18.18 -9.17 17.95
CA ARG A 192 17.34 -10.28 18.44
C ARG A 192 15.86 -10.12 18.09
N ASP A 193 15.48 -9.02 17.47
CA ASP A 193 14.10 -8.79 17.08
C ASP A 193 13.76 -9.70 15.90
N THR A 194 12.54 -10.24 15.91
CA THR A 194 12.05 -11.15 14.88
C THR A 194 10.81 -10.59 14.22
N LEU A 195 10.78 -10.58 12.89
CA LEU A 195 9.64 -10.15 12.08
C LEU A 195 9.26 -11.28 11.13
N ALA A 196 8.03 -11.77 11.22
CA ALA A 196 7.44 -12.71 10.26
C ALA A 196 6.36 -12.00 9.45
N VAL A 197 6.32 -12.24 8.14
CA VAL A 197 5.46 -11.52 7.20
C VAL A 197 4.89 -12.49 6.17
N GLN A 198 3.57 -12.50 6.03
CA GLN A 198 2.87 -13.12 4.92
C GLN A 198 2.25 -12.03 4.05
N SER A 199 2.65 -12.00 2.77
CA SER A 199 2.08 -11.09 1.78
C SER A 199 0.87 -11.71 1.10
N TYR A 200 -0.10 -10.88 0.76
CA TYR A 200 -1.32 -11.23 0.05
C TYR A 200 -1.65 -10.18 -1.00
N LYS A 201 -2.44 -10.60 -1.99
CA LYS A 201 -3.08 -9.74 -2.97
C LYS A 201 -4.59 -9.89 -2.85
N ILE A 202 -5.29 -8.77 -2.68
CA ILE A 202 -6.76 -8.75 -2.66
C ILE A 202 -7.24 -8.17 -3.98
N HIS A 203 -7.98 -8.96 -4.74
CA HIS A 203 -8.55 -8.57 -6.01
C HIS A 203 -9.95 -7.99 -5.80
N TYR A 204 -10.14 -6.77 -6.29
CA TYR A 204 -11.41 -6.07 -6.38
C TYR A 204 -11.87 -6.05 -7.84
N LYS A 205 -13.17 -6.32 -8.07
CA LYS A 205 -13.84 -6.33 -9.38
C LYS A 205 -15.28 -5.86 -9.26
#